data_AF-A0AAV7A506-F1
#
_entry.id   AF-A0AAV7A506-F1
#
_cell.length_a   1.000
_cell.length_b   1.000
_cell.length_c   1.000
_cell.angle_alpha   90.00
_cell.angle_beta   90.00
_cell.angle_gamma   90.00
#
_symmetry.space_group_name_H-M   'P 1'
#
loop_
_entity.id
_entity.type
_entity.pdbx_description
1 polymer ?
#
loop_
_entity_poly.entity_id
_entity_poly.type
_entity_poly.pdbx_seq_one_letter_code
_entity_poly.pdbx_strand_id
1 'polypeptide(L)'
;MAASTVVTPLHCTNDLCLCIPEMAKLGFELMLCSAEDVDLIKGIASPSRQLAFMGQLLDIIQTCEEVIGISAVKPITPGGDKNFASYVREDEELVKELFSCAHFQASLTPECNPWPADLKTLLVPEEQQKRTLAPNKENDLGDHIQELQRITLTLEDLKRECSFLCSSVPGEGTVIPKLNMALTNFHQLIMAFTQVYVNEFQEHCGHQAPHMSPSGPLFQSVHQLLTTCCKDLEAIAQFTETSNTIEEVVTKRQQAKESWGGGGMATLCEKIKDLRQRYELFQSSLQD
;
A
#
# COMPACT_ATOMS: atom_id res chain seq x y z
N MET A 1 -47.71 -23.00 31.01
CA MET A 1 -46.31 -23.21 31.47
C MET A 1 -45.42 -23.26 30.24
N ALA A 2 -44.76 -22.15 29.91
CA ALA A 2 -43.71 -22.11 28.91
C ALA A 2 -42.63 -21.17 29.47
N ALA A 3 -41.41 -21.66 29.51
CA ALA A 3 -40.33 -21.19 30.36
C ALA A 3 -39.86 -19.77 29.98
N SER A 4 -39.84 -18.88 30.97
CA SER A 4 -39.02 -17.67 30.93
C SER A 4 -37.54 -18.09 30.99
N THR A 5 -36.86 -18.05 29.85
CA THR A 5 -35.40 -18.12 29.80
C THR A 5 -34.87 -16.77 30.30
N VAL A 6 -34.61 -16.70 31.61
CA VAL A 6 -33.88 -15.60 32.23
C VAL A 6 -32.46 -15.66 31.70
N VAL A 7 -32.13 -14.76 30.77
CA VAL A 7 -30.75 -14.52 30.35
C VAL A 7 -30.04 -13.90 31.55
N THR A 8 -29.23 -14.70 32.23
CA THR A 8 -28.35 -14.23 33.31
C THR A 8 -27.36 -13.20 32.75
N PRO A 9 -27.20 -12.02 33.37
CA PRO A 9 -26.20 -11.06 32.94
C PRO A 9 -24.82 -11.67 33.16
N LEU A 10 -23.99 -11.67 32.12
CA LEU A 10 -22.57 -11.97 32.25
C LEU A 10 -21.98 -11.06 33.32
N HIS A 11 -21.48 -11.68 34.39
CA HIS A 11 -20.82 -11.02 35.49
C HIS A 11 -19.61 -10.27 34.93
N CYS A 12 -19.71 -8.94 34.79
CA CYS A 12 -18.58 -8.12 34.40
C CYS A 12 -17.47 -8.29 35.45
N THR A 13 -16.32 -8.79 35.03
CA THR A 13 -15.09 -8.66 35.79
C THR A 13 -14.82 -7.17 35.99
N ASN A 14 -14.35 -6.77 37.18
CA ASN A 14 -14.29 -5.37 37.58
C ASN A 14 -13.54 -4.45 36.59
N ASP A 15 -12.62 -4.99 35.79
CA ASP A 15 -11.90 -4.26 34.75
C ASP A 15 -12.76 -3.92 33.52
N LEU A 16 -13.67 -4.80 33.12
CA LEU A 16 -14.54 -4.55 31.97
C LEU A 16 -15.57 -3.45 32.28
N CYS A 17 -16.03 -3.35 33.54
CA CYS A 17 -16.95 -2.31 33.97
C CYS A 17 -16.39 -0.88 33.88
N LEU A 18 -15.07 -0.70 34.06
CA LEU A 18 -14.44 0.61 33.91
C LEU A 18 -14.33 1.05 32.45
N CYS A 19 -14.20 0.12 31.51
CA CYS A 19 -14.00 0.44 30.11
C CYS A 19 -15.31 0.70 29.35
N ILE A 20 -16.47 0.25 29.85
CA ILE A 20 -17.74 0.44 29.13
C ILE A 20 -18.09 1.92 28.90
N PRO A 21 -17.95 2.84 29.88
CA PRO A 21 -18.13 4.27 29.63
C PRO A 21 -17.15 4.83 28.60
N GLU A 22 -15.92 4.33 28.58
CA GLU A 22 -14.88 4.75 27.62
C GLU A 22 -15.23 4.25 26.21
N MET A 23 -15.73 3.02 26.09
CA MET A 23 -16.23 2.46 24.83
C MET A 23 -17.48 3.20 24.32
N ALA A 24 -18.37 3.63 25.22
CA ALA A 24 -19.53 4.46 24.85
C ALA A 24 -19.08 5.86 24.39
N LYS A 25 -18.07 6.46 25.05
CA LYS A 25 -17.46 7.71 24.62
C LYS A 25 -16.79 7.58 23.25
N LEU A 26 -16.07 6.49 23.00
CA LEU A 26 -15.50 6.21 21.68
C LEU A 26 -16.60 6.03 20.62
N GLY A 27 -17.68 5.31 20.93
CA GLY A 27 -18.84 5.19 20.05
C GLY A 27 -19.49 6.54 19.73
N PHE A 28 -19.51 7.47 20.70
CA PHE A 28 -19.96 8.84 20.50
C PHE A 28 -19.03 9.67 19.62
N GLU A 29 -17.72 9.56 19.82
CA GLU A 29 -16.72 10.21 18.96
C GLU A 29 -16.80 9.70 17.51
N LEU A 30 -17.16 8.42 17.32
CA LEU A 30 -17.42 7.81 16.03
C LEU A 30 -18.84 8.04 15.49
N MET A 31 -19.66 8.85 16.18
CA MET A 31 -21.05 9.17 15.82
C MET A 31 -21.98 7.95 15.70
N LEU A 32 -21.65 6.83 16.36
CA LEU A 32 -22.40 5.57 16.35
C LEU A 32 -23.47 5.49 17.44
N CYS A 33 -23.25 6.15 18.59
CA CYS A 33 -24.17 6.18 19.71
C CYS A 33 -24.00 7.44 20.56
N SER A 34 -24.87 7.72 21.53
CA SER A 34 -24.68 8.81 22.48
C SER A 34 -23.62 8.46 23.54
N ALA A 35 -23.02 9.45 24.19
CA ALA A 35 -22.07 9.22 25.29
C ALA A 35 -22.74 8.51 26.50
N GLU A 36 -24.05 8.61 26.60
CA GLU A 36 -24.89 7.99 27.64
C GLU A 36 -25.38 6.58 27.26
N ASP A 37 -25.12 6.10 26.04
CA ASP A 37 -25.61 4.81 25.51
C ASP A 37 -24.78 3.60 25.98
N VAL A 38 -24.50 3.58 27.28
CA VAL A 38 -23.77 2.51 27.99
C VAL A 38 -24.56 1.20 27.96
N ASP A 39 -25.89 1.26 27.86
CA ASP A 39 -26.80 0.12 27.74
C ASP A 39 -26.61 -0.63 26.41
N LEU A 40 -26.25 0.10 25.35
CA LEU A 40 -25.99 -0.41 24.01
C LEU A 40 -24.68 -1.20 23.97
N ILE A 41 -23.62 -0.67 24.61
CA ILE A 41 -22.34 -1.36 24.75
C ILE A 41 -22.46 -2.58 25.68
N LYS A 42 -23.30 -2.50 26.72
CA LYS A 42 -23.60 -3.63 27.62
C LYS A 42 -24.50 -4.71 27.00
N GLY A 43 -25.10 -4.45 25.85
CA GLY A 43 -26.04 -5.39 25.20
C GLY A 43 -27.37 -5.53 25.93
N ILE A 44 -27.76 -4.53 26.72
CA ILE A 44 -29.02 -4.52 27.51
C ILE A 44 -30.11 -3.71 26.79
N ALA A 45 -29.75 -2.95 25.75
CA ALA A 45 -30.70 -2.20 24.94
C ALA A 45 -31.71 -3.10 24.21
N SER A 46 -32.83 -2.51 23.76
CA SER A 46 -33.85 -3.26 23.02
C SER A 46 -33.28 -3.93 21.76
N PRO A 47 -33.73 -5.14 21.35
CA PRO A 47 -33.15 -5.90 20.24
C PRO A 47 -33.07 -5.12 18.91
N SER A 48 -34.08 -4.30 18.62
CA SER A 48 -34.11 -3.44 17.42
C SER A 48 -33.03 -2.36 17.45
N ARG A 49 -32.78 -1.76 18.62
CA ARG A 49 -31.72 -0.75 18.83
C ARG A 49 -30.33 -1.38 18.77
N GLN A 50 -30.15 -2.55 19.37
CA GLN A 50 -28.89 -3.30 19.33
C GLN A 50 -28.53 -3.71 17.89
N LEU A 51 -29.53 -4.14 17.11
CA LEU A 51 -29.34 -4.51 15.71
C LEU A 51 -29.02 -3.31 14.82
N ALA A 52 -29.67 -2.16 15.05
CA ALA A 52 -29.37 -0.93 14.33
C ALA A 52 -27.94 -0.45 14.58
N PHE A 53 -27.48 -0.48 15.83
CA PHE A 53 -26.11 -0.15 16.20
C PHE A 53 -25.08 -1.08 15.55
N MET A 54 -25.37 -2.39 15.55
CA MET A 54 -24.51 -3.38 14.91
C MET A 54 -24.45 -3.20 13.39
N GLY A 55 -25.56 -2.79 12.76
CA GLY A 55 -25.58 -2.40 11.35
C GLY A 55 -24.67 -1.20 11.05
N GLN A 56 -24.69 -0.17 11.90
CA GLN A 56 -23.82 1.00 11.76
C GLN A 56 -22.33 0.66 11.92
N LEU A 57 -21.99 -0.23 12.86
CA LEU A 57 -20.62 -0.72 13.01
C LEU A 57 -20.11 -1.44 11.76
N LEU A 58 -20.95 -2.28 11.15
CA LEU A 58 -20.60 -3.00 9.92
C LEU A 58 -20.45 -2.06 8.71
N ASP A 59 -21.25 -1.00 8.64
CA ASP A 59 -21.17 0.02 7.59
C ASP A 59 -19.84 0.78 7.68
N ILE A 60 -19.40 1.16 8.89
CA ILE A 60 -18.07 1.78 9.10
C ILE A 60 -16.95 0.84 8.66
N ILE A 61 -17.03 -0.46 8.98
CA ILE A 61 -15.99 -1.43 8.57
C ILE A 61 -15.92 -1.53 7.04
N GLN A 62 -17.06 -1.58 6.36
CA GLN A 62 -17.12 -1.61 4.89
C GLN A 62 -16.57 -0.32 4.28
N THR A 63 -16.87 0.84 4.88
CA THR A 63 -16.34 2.13 4.42
C THR A 63 -14.83 2.24 4.68
N CYS A 64 -14.32 1.65 5.76
CA CYS A 64 -12.88 1.60 6.05
C CYS A 64 -12.11 0.68 5.09
N GLU A 65 -12.72 -0.43 4.61
CA GLU A 65 -12.14 -1.28 3.56
C GLU A 65 -12.04 -0.56 2.20
N GLU A 66 -12.91 0.41 1.92
CA GLU A 66 -12.81 1.25 0.72
C GLU A 66 -11.78 2.39 0.85
N VAL A 67 -11.66 3.00 2.04
CA VAL A 67 -10.79 4.16 2.29
C VAL A 67 -9.34 3.76 2.56
N ILE A 68 -9.12 2.67 3.30
CA ILE A 68 -7.83 2.03 3.45
C ILE A 68 -7.81 0.98 2.36
N GLY A 69 -7.06 1.19 1.28
CA GLY A 69 -6.96 0.26 0.14
C GLY A 69 -6.36 -1.11 0.48
N ILE A 70 -6.86 -1.77 1.53
CA ILE A 70 -6.77 -3.21 1.75
C ILE A 70 -7.67 -3.79 0.67
N SER A 71 -7.09 -4.01 -0.53
CA SER A 71 -7.78 -4.68 -1.61
C SER A 71 -8.42 -5.92 -1.03
N ALA A 72 -9.74 -6.02 -1.17
CA ALA A 72 -10.55 -7.14 -0.75
C ALA A 72 -9.72 -8.42 -0.69
N VAL A 73 -9.58 -8.98 0.51
CA VAL A 73 -9.32 -10.40 0.66
C VAL A 73 -10.39 -11.08 -0.19
N LYS A 74 -9.95 -11.57 -1.35
CA LYS A 74 -10.78 -12.29 -2.30
C LYS A 74 -11.51 -13.38 -1.51
N PRO A 75 -12.85 -13.51 -1.61
CA PRO A 75 -13.55 -14.59 -0.92
C PRO A 75 -12.89 -15.90 -1.32
N ILE A 76 -12.43 -16.62 -0.31
CA ILE A 76 -11.67 -17.86 -0.41
C ILE A 76 -12.46 -18.84 -1.29
N THR A 77 -11.94 -19.12 -2.48
CA THR A 77 -12.19 -20.42 -3.12
C THR A 77 -11.53 -21.49 -2.25
N PRO A 78 -12.23 -22.56 -1.84
CA PRO A 78 -11.68 -23.56 -0.95
C PRO A 78 -10.70 -24.43 -1.73
N GLY A 79 -9.41 -24.12 -1.66
CA GLY A 79 -8.38 -24.85 -2.40
C GLY A 79 -7.01 -24.21 -2.28
N GLY A 80 -6.43 -24.25 -1.09
CA GLY A 80 -5.07 -23.79 -0.86
C GLY A 80 -4.77 -23.69 0.63
N ASP A 81 -4.14 -24.72 1.17
CA ASP A 81 -3.71 -24.85 2.57
C ASP A 81 -2.65 -23.80 2.94
N LYS A 82 -3.05 -22.54 3.14
CA LYS A 82 -2.23 -21.54 3.83
C LYS A 82 -2.97 -21.12 5.09
N ASN A 83 -2.53 -21.74 6.19
CA ASN A 83 -3.12 -21.61 7.50
C ASN A 83 -3.09 -20.15 7.96
N PHE A 84 -4.16 -19.63 8.56
CA PHE A 84 -4.26 -18.24 9.07
C PHE A 84 -3.06 -17.84 9.96
N ALA A 85 -2.50 -18.82 10.67
CA ALA A 85 -1.28 -18.68 11.48
C ALA A 85 0.02 -18.39 10.69
N SER A 86 0.00 -18.47 9.35
CA SER A 86 1.13 -18.05 8.50
C SER A 86 1.09 -16.55 8.23
N TYR A 87 -0.08 -15.99 7.92
CA TYR A 87 -0.25 -14.54 7.71
C TYR A 87 0.04 -13.73 8.98
N VAL A 88 -0.46 -14.17 10.14
CA VAL A 88 -0.18 -13.50 11.43
C VAL A 88 1.33 -13.46 11.72
N ARG A 89 2.08 -14.48 11.28
CA ARG A 89 3.52 -14.57 11.50
C ARG A 89 4.30 -13.69 10.54
N GLU A 90 3.86 -13.60 9.28
CA GLU A 90 4.44 -12.71 8.27
C GLU A 90 4.22 -11.23 8.64
N ASP A 91 3.04 -10.88 9.15
CA ASP A 91 2.74 -9.54 9.66
C ASP A 91 3.58 -9.22 10.91
N GLU A 92 3.73 -10.18 11.84
CA GLU A 92 4.58 -9.99 13.03
C GLU A 92 6.06 -9.79 12.65
N GLU A 93 6.57 -10.55 11.68
CA GLU A 93 7.93 -10.40 11.16
C GLU A 93 8.13 -9.05 10.46
N LEU A 94 7.16 -8.59 9.67
CA LEU A 94 7.18 -7.29 9.01
C LEU A 94 7.16 -6.13 10.03
N VAL A 95 6.28 -6.20 11.03
CA VAL A 95 6.21 -5.20 12.11
C VAL A 95 7.53 -5.18 12.86
N LYS A 96 8.11 -6.34 13.16
CA LYS A 96 9.40 -6.45 13.83
C LYS A 96 10.54 -5.86 13.00
N GLU A 97 10.55 -6.07 11.68
CA GLU A 97 11.52 -5.49 10.76
C GLU A 97 11.39 -3.96 10.72
N LEU A 98 10.16 -3.44 10.63
CA LEU A 98 9.87 -2.02 10.59
C LEU A 98 10.37 -1.31 11.87
N PHE A 99 10.08 -1.88 13.04
CA PHE A 99 10.54 -1.34 14.32
C PHE A 99 12.03 -1.59 14.61
N SER A 100 12.68 -2.50 13.87
CA SER A 100 14.13 -2.71 13.95
C SER A 100 14.91 -1.74 13.05
N CYS A 101 14.23 -1.02 12.14
CA CYS A 101 14.85 -0.02 11.28
C CYS A 101 15.29 1.22 12.07
N ALA A 102 16.61 1.47 12.11
CA ALA A 102 17.19 2.59 12.85
C ALA A 102 16.67 3.97 12.40
N HIS A 103 16.34 4.12 11.11
CA HIS A 103 15.79 5.37 10.56
C HIS A 103 14.36 5.63 11.02
N PHE A 104 13.55 4.58 11.19
CA PHE A 104 12.19 4.71 11.70
C PHE A 104 12.19 5.02 13.20
N GLN A 105 13.05 4.37 13.98
CA GLN A 105 13.25 4.68 15.41
C GLN A 105 13.68 6.14 15.62
N ALA A 106 14.63 6.64 14.83
CA ALA A 106 15.06 8.03 14.87
C ALA A 106 13.95 9.02 14.49
N SER A 107 12.98 8.62 13.66
CA SER A 107 11.82 9.44 13.30
C SER A 107 10.75 9.47 14.39
N LEU A 108 10.60 8.40 15.17
CA LEU A 108 9.68 8.34 16.31
C LEU A 108 10.23 9.03 17.56
N THR A 109 11.57 9.17 17.64
CA THR A 109 12.26 9.89 18.71
C THR A 109 13.18 10.97 18.14
N PRO A 110 12.62 12.07 17.61
CA PRO A 110 13.44 13.17 17.12
C PRO A 110 14.27 13.77 18.27
N GLU A 111 15.58 13.99 18.05
CA GLU A 111 16.48 14.62 19.03
C GLU A 111 15.99 16.01 19.46
N CYS A 112 15.23 16.69 18.60
CA CYS A 112 14.54 17.93 18.90
C CYS A 112 13.04 17.65 19.08
N ASN A 113 12.60 17.54 20.34
CA ASN A 113 11.19 17.50 20.67
C ASN A 113 10.57 18.90 20.40
N PRO A 114 9.65 19.05 19.43
CA PRO A 114 9.06 20.36 19.08
C PRO A 114 8.06 20.88 20.12
N TRP A 115 7.77 20.10 21.17
CA TRP A 115 6.79 20.47 22.18
C TRP A 115 7.35 21.55 23.13
N PRO A 116 6.65 22.69 23.28
CA PRO A 116 6.94 23.70 24.30
C PRO A 116 7.07 23.06 25.68
N ALA A 117 7.96 23.59 26.53
CA ALA A 117 8.14 23.10 27.90
C ALA A 117 6.83 23.05 28.70
N ASP A 118 5.88 23.93 28.36
CA ASP A 118 4.58 24.09 28.99
C ASP A 118 3.61 22.93 28.73
N LEU A 119 3.84 22.13 27.68
CA LEU A 119 3.04 20.94 27.38
C LEU A 119 3.68 19.65 27.91
N LYS A 120 4.97 19.68 28.31
CA LYS A 120 5.64 18.52 28.92
C LYS A 120 5.06 18.16 30.28
N THR A 121 4.54 19.15 31.00
CA THR A 121 3.87 18.97 32.30
C THR A 121 2.53 18.23 32.19
N LEU A 122 1.87 18.30 31.03
CA LEU A 122 0.59 17.63 30.76
C LEU A 122 0.76 16.20 30.24
N LEU A 123 1.95 15.86 29.75
CA LEU A 123 2.29 14.54 29.17
C LEU A 123 2.99 13.60 30.16
N VAL A 124 3.22 14.03 31.41
CA VAL A 124 3.73 13.13 32.44
C VAL A 124 2.68 12.06 32.73
N PRO A 125 3.00 10.76 32.60
CA PRO A 125 2.06 9.69 32.93
C PRO A 125 1.53 9.86 34.37
N GLU A 126 0.20 9.79 34.53
CA GLU A 126 -0.56 9.97 35.78
C GLU A 126 -0.14 9.08 36.98
N GLU A 127 0.88 8.23 36.83
CA GLU A 127 1.36 7.28 37.83
C GLU A 127 1.96 7.96 39.08
N GLN A 128 2.44 9.21 39.00
CA GLN A 128 2.91 9.98 40.18
C GLN A 128 1.86 10.93 40.79
N GLN A 129 0.66 11.05 40.23
CA GLN A 129 -0.36 11.99 40.73
C GLN A 129 -1.32 11.35 41.75
N LYS A 130 -0.96 10.19 42.31
CA LYS A 130 -1.57 9.65 43.53
C LYS A 130 -0.77 10.06 44.76
N ARG A 131 -1.10 11.23 45.32
CA ARG A 131 -1.10 11.59 46.76
C ARG A 131 -0.96 13.10 46.93
N THR A 132 -2.00 13.87 46.66
CA THR A 132 -2.47 14.91 47.60
C THR A 132 -3.87 15.35 47.19
N LEU A 133 -4.89 14.60 47.61
CA LEU A 133 -6.24 15.17 47.69
C LEU A 133 -6.30 15.97 48.99
N ALA A 134 -6.07 17.28 48.90
CA ALA A 134 -6.39 18.22 49.96
C ALA A 134 -7.69 18.95 49.59
N PRO A 135 -8.50 19.34 50.59
CA PRO A 135 -9.91 19.62 50.39
C PRO A 135 -10.11 20.96 49.68
N ASN A 136 -11.11 20.96 48.80
CA ASN A 136 -11.93 22.08 48.35
C ASN A 136 -11.56 23.44 48.99
N LYS A 137 -10.98 24.35 48.19
CA LYS A 137 -10.94 25.77 48.51
C LYS A 137 -11.65 26.52 47.40
N GLU A 138 -12.86 26.95 47.72
CA GLU A 138 -13.75 27.86 46.99
C GLU A 138 -13.13 29.26 46.73
N ASN A 139 -11.82 29.42 46.94
CA ASN A 139 -11.07 30.67 46.79
C ASN A 139 -10.28 30.73 45.45
N ASP A 140 -10.19 29.62 44.72
CA ASP A 140 -9.36 29.49 43.51
C ASP A 140 -9.90 30.28 42.30
N LEU A 141 -11.22 30.36 42.17
CA LEU A 141 -11.86 31.07 41.06
C LEU A 141 -11.65 32.60 41.15
N GLY A 142 -11.63 33.15 42.36
CA GLY A 142 -11.40 34.58 42.60
C GLY A 142 -9.99 35.02 42.22
N ASP A 143 -8.99 34.22 42.60
CA ASP A 143 -7.58 34.47 42.28
C ASP A 143 -7.34 34.35 40.76
N HIS A 144 -7.95 33.37 40.09
CA HIS A 144 -7.88 33.25 38.62
C HIS A 144 -8.55 34.41 37.87
N ILE A 145 -9.69 34.91 38.37
CA ILE A 145 -10.35 36.09 37.78
C ILE A 145 -9.49 37.34 37.96
N GLN A 146 -8.86 37.50 39.13
CA GLN A 146 -7.98 38.63 39.42
C GLN A 146 -6.70 38.58 38.57
N GLU A 147 -6.17 37.38 38.33
CA GLU A 147 -5.02 37.15 37.45
C GLU A 147 -5.37 37.42 35.97
N LEU A 148 -6.54 36.98 35.51
CA LEU A 148 -7.04 37.29 34.17
C LEU A 148 -7.24 38.80 33.97
N GLN A 149 -7.75 39.50 34.98
CA GLN A 149 -7.89 40.96 34.96
C GLN A 149 -6.51 41.63 34.91
N ARG A 150 -5.55 41.15 35.70
CA ARG A 150 -4.17 41.65 35.67
C ARG A 150 -3.52 41.44 34.30
N ILE A 151 -3.68 40.26 33.70
CA ILE A 151 -3.18 39.96 32.35
C ILE A 151 -3.86 40.85 31.31
N THR A 152 -5.18 41.04 31.41
CA THR A 152 -5.93 41.92 30.50
C THR A 152 -5.44 43.36 30.59
N LEU A 153 -5.19 43.87 31.79
CA LEU A 153 -4.61 45.20 31.99
C LEU A 153 -3.20 45.31 31.43
N THR A 154 -2.34 44.29 31.62
CA THR A 154 -0.99 44.27 31.02
C THR A 154 -1.03 44.20 29.49
N LEU A 155 -1.99 43.47 28.92
CA LEU A 155 -2.18 43.42 27.47
C LEU A 155 -2.69 44.75 26.92
N GLU A 156 -3.55 45.47 27.65
CA GLU A 156 -3.98 46.82 27.28
C GLU A 156 -2.85 47.85 27.39
N ASP A 157 -2.02 47.77 28.43
CA ASP A 157 -0.81 48.59 28.58
C ASP A 157 0.16 48.33 27.42
N LEU A 158 0.45 47.06 27.12
CA LEU A 158 1.32 46.66 26.02
C LEU A 158 0.72 47.08 24.66
N LYS A 159 -0.60 47.01 24.50
CA LYS A 159 -1.30 47.51 23.30
C LYS A 159 -1.19 49.02 23.17
N ARG A 160 -1.24 49.77 24.28
CA ARG A 160 -1.00 51.22 24.30
C ARG A 160 0.47 51.53 24.02
N GLU A 161 1.39 50.72 24.50
CA GLU A 161 2.83 50.83 24.20
C GLU A 161 3.12 50.53 22.73
N CYS A 162 2.42 49.57 22.12
CA CYS A 162 2.47 49.23 20.70
C CYS A 162 1.59 50.13 19.81
N SER A 163 0.99 51.20 20.34
CA SER A 163 0.13 52.10 19.55
C SER A 163 0.86 52.82 18.41
N PHE A 164 2.20 52.89 18.44
CA PHE A 164 3.04 53.38 17.34
C PHE A 164 2.99 52.48 16.09
N LEU A 165 2.65 51.20 16.23
CA LEU A 165 2.46 50.28 15.11
C LEU A 165 1.12 50.51 14.40
N CYS A 166 0.15 51.08 15.12
CA CYS A 166 -1.22 51.32 14.66
C CYS A 166 -1.49 52.79 14.31
N SER A 167 -0.69 53.74 14.82
CA SER A 167 -0.85 55.15 14.50
C SER A 167 -0.22 55.43 13.13
N SER A 168 -1.09 55.66 12.14
CA SER A 168 -0.70 56.13 10.83
C SER A 168 -0.20 57.58 10.92
N VAL A 169 1.04 57.79 11.38
CA VAL A 169 1.74 59.06 11.16
C VAL A 169 2.29 59.01 9.72
N PRO A 170 1.84 59.89 8.82
CA PRO A 170 2.26 59.88 7.43
C PRO A 170 3.68 60.45 7.34
N GLY A 171 4.68 59.57 7.36
CA GLY A 171 6.08 59.99 7.22
C GLY A 171 7.10 58.86 7.16
N GLU A 172 7.05 57.89 8.09
CA GLU A 172 8.15 56.89 8.21
C GLU A 172 7.69 55.43 8.38
N GLY A 173 6.40 55.16 8.60
CA GLY A 173 5.88 53.81 8.85
C GLY A 173 5.41 53.05 7.60
N THR A 174 6.18 52.99 6.51
CA THR A 174 5.69 52.32 5.28
C THR A 174 5.77 50.79 5.30
N VAL A 175 6.43 50.19 6.29
CA VAL A 175 6.68 48.74 6.33
C VAL A 175 5.41 47.95 6.66
N ILE A 176 4.61 48.40 7.62
CA ILE A 176 3.40 47.68 8.08
C ILE A 176 2.30 47.71 7.00
N PRO A 177 1.97 48.86 6.37
CA PRO A 177 1.02 48.87 5.27
C PRO A 177 1.51 48.04 4.06
N LYS A 178 2.81 48.03 3.77
CA LYS A 178 3.39 47.19 2.71
C LYS A 178 3.30 45.70 3.05
N LEU A 179 3.55 45.31 4.29
CA LEU A 179 3.40 43.93 4.75
C LEU A 179 1.94 43.47 4.68
N ASN A 180 1.01 44.30 5.15
CA ASN A 180 -0.43 44.02 5.05
C ASN A 180 -0.88 43.91 3.59
N MET A 181 -0.36 44.76 2.71
CA MET A 181 -0.62 44.68 1.27
C MET A 181 -0.03 43.41 0.65
N ALA A 182 1.19 43.02 1.03
CA ALA A 182 1.82 41.76 0.58
C ALA A 182 1.04 40.53 1.06
N LEU A 183 0.64 40.52 2.34
CA LEU A 183 -0.20 39.46 2.93
C LEU A 183 -1.54 39.34 2.19
N THR A 184 -2.16 40.48 1.87
CA THR A 184 -3.41 40.53 1.10
C THR A 184 -3.20 39.99 -0.32
N ASN A 185 -2.09 40.35 -0.98
CA ASN A 185 -1.75 39.82 -2.30
C ASN A 185 -1.50 38.31 -2.28
N PHE A 186 -0.81 37.78 -1.27
CA PHE A 186 -0.61 36.35 -1.11
C PHE A 186 -1.93 35.62 -0.84
N HIS A 187 -2.80 36.20 -0.02
CA HIS A 187 -4.13 35.65 0.22
C HIS A 187 -4.94 35.58 -1.08
N GLN A 188 -4.93 36.63 -1.89
CA GLN A 188 -5.59 36.65 -3.19
C GLN A 188 -4.98 35.64 -4.18
N LEU A 189 -3.65 35.47 -4.19
CA LEU A 189 -2.98 34.48 -5.02
C LEU A 189 -3.36 33.04 -4.63
N ILE A 190 -3.37 32.75 -3.33
CA ILE A 190 -3.79 31.45 -2.80
C ILE A 190 -5.25 31.20 -3.17
N MET A 191 -6.14 32.17 -2.97
CA MET A 191 -7.54 32.03 -3.36
C MET A 191 -7.72 31.78 -4.86
N ALA A 192 -7.01 32.52 -5.72
CA ALA A 192 -7.05 32.30 -7.17
C ALA A 192 -6.53 30.90 -7.54
N PHE A 193 -5.43 30.46 -6.94
CA PHE A 193 -4.88 29.13 -7.15
C PHE A 193 -5.84 28.03 -6.69
N THR A 194 -6.43 28.17 -5.49
CA THR A 194 -7.43 27.22 -4.98
C THR A 194 -8.65 27.17 -5.87
N GLN A 195 -9.11 28.31 -6.40
CA GLN A 195 -10.25 28.34 -7.32
C GLN A 195 -9.95 27.62 -8.63
N VAL A 196 -8.76 27.84 -9.21
CA VAL A 196 -8.31 27.12 -10.41
C VAL A 196 -8.15 25.62 -10.13
N TYR A 197 -7.61 25.27 -8.97
CA TYR A 197 -7.50 23.88 -8.54
C TYR A 197 -8.88 23.20 -8.46
N VAL A 198 -9.84 23.80 -7.76
CA VAL A 198 -11.20 23.27 -7.60
C VAL A 198 -11.94 23.18 -8.94
N ASN A 199 -11.80 24.19 -9.81
CA ASN A 199 -12.57 24.26 -11.05
C ASN A 199 -11.98 23.42 -12.21
N GLU A 200 -10.65 23.30 -12.29
CA GLU A 200 -9.99 22.75 -13.48
C GLU A 200 -9.15 21.51 -13.18
N PHE A 201 -8.54 21.43 -11.99
CA PHE A 201 -7.60 20.34 -11.65
C PHE A 201 -8.20 19.29 -10.73
N GLN A 202 -9.23 19.60 -9.95
CA GLN A 202 -9.81 18.70 -8.96
C GLN A 202 -10.39 17.43 -9.62
N GLU A 203 -11.01 17.57 -10.79
CA GLU A 203 -11.48 16.42 -11.56
C GLU A 203 -10.33 15.48 -11.94
N HIS A 204 -9.13 16.02 -12.19
CA HIS A 204 -7.95 15.26 -12.59
C HIS A 204 -7.15 14.70 -11.39
N CYS A 205 -7.20 15.35 -10.23
CA CYS A 205 -6.46 14.96 -9.03
C CYS A 205 -7.08 13.80 -8.23
N GLY A 206 -8.25 13.30 -8.65
CA GLY A 206 -8.92 12.12 -8.06
C GLY A 206 -9.22 10.99 -9.05
N HIS A 207 -8.79 11.10 -10.32
CA HIS A 207 -8.96 10.00 -11.26
C HIS A 207 -8.05 8.83 -10.84
N GLN A 208 -8.68 7.68 -10.58
CA GLN A 208 -7.99 6.41 -10.41
C GLN A 208 -7.00 6.23 -11.57
N ALA A 209 -5.75 5.84 -11.25
CA ALA A 209 -4.69 5.68 -12.24
C ALA A 209 -5.25 5.00 -13.51
N PRO A 210 -5.01 5.53 -14.72
CA PRO A 210 -5.66 5.08 -15.94
C PRO A 210 -5.59 3.55 -15.99
N HIS A 211 -6.76 2.90 -15.98
CA HIS A 211 -6.88 1.46 -15.86
C HIS A 211 -6.11 0.83 -17.02
N MET A 212 -4.86 0.43 -16.76
CA MET A 212 -4.02 -0.22 -17.75
C MET A 212 -4.82 -1.41 -18.24
N SER A 213 -5.17 -1.42 -19.53
CA SER A 213 -6.04 -2.45 -20.08
C SER A 213 -5.48 -3.84 -19.70
N PRO A 214 -6.33 -4.83 -19.37
CA PRO A 214 -5.91 -6.18 -18.97
C PRO A 214 -5.19 -6.96 -20.11
N SER A 215 -4.85 -6.27 -21.20
CA SER A 215 -4.12 -6.74 -22.37
C SER A 215 -2.65 -7.01 -22.10
N GLY A 216 -2.06 -6.50 -21.01
CA GLY A 216 -0.63 -6.68 -20.70
C GLY A 216 -0.17 -8.15 -20.76
N PRO A 217 -0.84 -9.07 -20.05
CA PRO A 217 -0.59 -10.50 -20.15
C PRO A 217 -0.75 -11.07 -21.56
N LEU A 218 -1.74 -10.61 -22.34
CA LEU A 218 -1.93 -11.05 -23.72
C LEU A 218 -0.78 -10.62 -24.63
N PHE A 219 -0.32 -9.37 -24.53
CA PHE A 219 0.84 -8.88 -25.28
C PHE A 219 2.11 -9.61 -24.88
N GLN A 220 2.29 -9.91 -23.59
CA GLN A 220 3.43 -10.70 -23.11
C GLN A 220 3.40 -12.14 -23.66
N SER A 221 2.24 -12.79 -23.67
CA SER A 221 2.07 -14.12 -24.25
C SER A 221 2.32 -14.14 -25.76
N VAL A 222 1.78 -13.17 -26.50
CA VAL A 222 2.00 -13.04 -27.95
C VAL A 222 3.48 -12.80 -28.24
N HIS A 223 4.14 -11.91 -27.49
CA HIS A 223 5.57 -11.64 -27.63
C HIS A 223 6.41 -12.89 -27.35
N GLN A 224 6.11 -13.63 -26.28
CA GLN A 224 6.80 -14.89 -25.98
C GLN A 224 6.61 -15.93 -27.08
N LEU A 225 5.39 -16.10 -27.57
CA LEU A 225 5.10 -17.07 -28.63
C LEU A 225 5.81 -16.71 -29.94
N LEU A 226 5.80 -15.43 -30.31
CA LEU A 226 6.54 -14.93 -31.47
C LEU A 226 8.04 -15.15 -31.31
N THR A 227 8.59 -14.85 -30.12
CA THR A 227 10.02 -15.04 -29.82
C THR A 227 10.43 -16.50 -29.95
N THR A 228 9.62 -17.43 -29.41
CA THR A 228 9.87 -18.87 -29.55
C THR A 228 9.82 -19.29 -31.03
N CYS A 229 8.81 -18.83 -31.77
CA CYS A 229 8.70 -19.11 -33.20
C CYS A 229 9.91 -18.60 -33.99
N CYS A 230 10.41 -17.40 -33.70
CA CYS A 230 11.62 -16.88 -34.34
C CYS A 230 12.86 -17.77 -34.05
N LYS A 231 13.02 -18.24 -32.81
CA LYS A 231 14.11 -19.15 -32.45
C LYS A 231 13.99 -20.50 -33.15
N ASP A 232 12.79 -21.05 -33.27
CA ASP A 232 12.55 -22.31 -33.98
C ASP A 232 12.86 -22.16 -35.48
N LEU A 233 12.48 -21.05 -36.09
CA LEU A 233 12.81 -20.74 -37.48
C LEU A 233 14.32 -20.61 -37.71
N GLU A 234 15.04 -19.97 -36.78
CA GLU A 234 16.50 -19.86 -36.82
C GLU A 234 17.17 -21.23 -36.70
N ALA A 235 16.68 -22.09 -35.80
CA ALA A 235 17.16 -23.46 -35.66
C ALA A 235 16.92 -24.29 -36.93
N ILE A 236 15.74 -24.15 -37.57
CA ILE A 236 15.43 -24.82 -38.84
C ILE A 236 16.34 -24.31 -39.96
N ALA A 237 16.63 -23.00 -40.01
CA ALA A 237 17.54 -22.43 -40.99
C ALA A 237 18.95 -23.00 -40.85
N GLN A 238 19.48 -23.07 -39.62
CA GLN A 238 20.78 -23.67 -39.33
C GLN A 238 20.83 -25.17 -39.66
N PHE A 239 19.76 -25.90 -39.35
CA PHE A 239 19.64 -27.31 -39.71
C PHE A 239 19.68 -27.50 -41.24
N THR A 240 18.97 -26.64 -41.97
CA THR A 240 18.92 -26.68 -43.44
C THR A 240 20.29 -26.37 -44.05
N GLU A 241 21.00 -25.36 -43.53
CA GLU A 241 22.37 -25.05 -43.94
C GLU A 241 23.33 -26.21 -43.69
N THR A 242 23.23 -26.83 -42.50
CA THR A 242 24.02 -28.01 -42.14
C THR A 242 23.72 -29.18 -43.08
N SER A 243 22.44 -29.42 -43.39
CA SER A 243 22.02 -30.46 -44.33
C SER A 243 22.60 -30.23 -45.73
N ASN A 244 22.51 -29.00 -46.25
CA ASN A 244 23.08 -28.63 -47.54
C ASN A 244 24.60 -28.84 -47.56
N THR A 245 25.29 -28.48 -46.46
CA THR A 245 26.74 -28.70 -46.33
C THR A 245 27.08 -30.19 -46.36
N ILE A 246 26.29 -31.03 -45.66
CA ILE A 246 26.47 -32.49 -45.67
C ILE A 246 26.23 -33.03 -47.08
N GLU A 247 25.18 -32.59 -47.77
CA GLU A 247 24.88 -33.01 -49.14
C GLU A 247 26.00 -32.60 -50.11
N GLU A 248 26.56 -31.39 -49.96
CA GLU A 248 27.70 -30.94 -50.75
C GLU A 248 28.96 -31.79 -50.49
N VAL A 249 29.24 -32.14 -49.23
CA VAL A 249 30.36 -33.03 -48.88
C VAL A 249 30.16 -34.43 -49.45
N VAL A 250 28.95 -34.98 -49.35
CA VAL A 250 28.61 -36.30 -49.90
C VAL A 250 28.74 -36.31 -51.42
N THR A 251 28.20 -35.32 -52.11
CA THR A 251 28.29 -35.21 -53.58
C THR A 251 29.73 -35.03 -54.04
N LYS A 252 30.53 -34.17 -53.38
CA LYS A 252 31.97 -34.03 -53.63
C LYS A 252 32.71 -35.35 -53.48
N ARG A 253 32.46 -36.07 -52.38
CA ARG A 253 33.10 -37.38 -52.12
C ARG A 253 32.69 -38.43 -53.15
N GLN A 254 31.43 -38.44 -53.56
CA GLN A 254 30.92 -39.39 -54.55
C GLN A 254 31.48 -39.14 -55.95
N GLN A 255 31.76 -37.87 -56.29
CA GLN A 255 32.40 -37.47 -57.54
C GLN A 255 33.94 -37.58 -57.51
N ALA A 256 34.55 -37.60 -56.32
CA ALA A 256 35.99 -37.76 -56.18
C ALA A 256 36.45 -39.16 -56.65
N LYS A 257 37.54 -39.19 -57.42
CA LYS A 257 38.23 -40.43 -57.78
C LYS A 257 39.19 -40.81 -56.66
N GLU A 258 38.86 -41.88 -55.93
CA GLU A 258 39.67 -42.40 -54.84
C GLU A 258 40.36 -43.71 -55.25
N SER A 259 41.47 -44.08 -54.58
CA SER A 259 42.13 -45.36 -54.82
C SER A 259 41.43 -46.46 -54.04
N TRP A 260 40.74 -47.35 -54.75
CA TRP A 260 39.97 -48.44 -54.14
C TRP A 260 40.76 -49.76 -54.24
N GLY A 261 41.41 -50.19 -53.15
CA GLY A 261 41.86 -51.57 -52.88
C GLY A 261 42.63 -52.37 -53.96
N GLY A 262 42.99 -51.75 -55.08
CA GLY A 262 43.43 -52.44 -56.29
C GLY A 262 43.77 -51.45 -57.39
N GLY A 263 44.73 -50.56 -57.13
CA GLY A 263 45.49 -49.74 -58.09
C GLY A 263 44.75 -48.69 -58.92
N GLY A 264 43.47 -48.88 -59.24
CA GLY A 264 42.70 -48.01 -60.12
C GLY A 264 41.98 -46.89 -59.36
N MET A 265 42.16 -45.64 -59.84
CA MET A 265 41.36 -44.50 -59.41
C MET A 265 39.99 -44.55 -60.10
N ALA A 266 38.92 -44.70 -59.32
CA ALA A 266 37.56 -44.74 -59.83
C ALA A 266 36.62 -43.99 -58.87
N THR A 267 35.51 -43.47 -59.39
CA THR A 267 34.47 -42.87 -58.55
C THR A 267 33.66 -43.94 -57.83
N LEU A 268 33.03 -43.59 -56.71
CA LEU A 268 32.18 -44.53 -55.95
C LEU A 268 31.06 -45.11 -56.82
N CYS A 269 30.43 -44.30 -57.69
CA CYS A 269 29.39 -44.76 -58.61
C CYS A 269 29.89 -45.81 -59.61
N GLU A 270 31.08 -45.63 -60.16
CA GLU A 270 31.68 -46.60 -61.08
C GLU A 270 31.95 -47.94 -60.37
N LYS A 271 32.45 -47.91 -59.13
CA LYS A 271 32.67 -49.12 -58.32
C LYS A 271 31.38 -49.84 -57.96
N ILE A 272 30.32 -49.12 -57.60
CA ILE A 272 29.00 -49.72 -57.31
C ILE A 272 28.43 -50.37 -58.58
N LYS A 273 28.58 -49.75 -59.76
CA LYS A 273 28.15 -50.32 -61.04
C LYS A 273 28.94 -51.59 -61.40
N ASP A 274 30.27 -51.56 -61.25
CA ASP A 274 31.13 -52.73 -61.46
C ASP A 274 30.76 -53.89 -60.52
N LEU A 275 30.52 -53.60 -59.23
CA LEU A 275 30.06 -54.60 -58.27
C LEU A 275 28.69 -55.20 -58.65
N ARG A 276 27.74 -54.35 -59.05
CA ARG A 276 26.42 -54.80 -59.52
C ARG A 276 26.55 -55.72 -60.73
N GLN A 277 27.34 -55.34 -61.73
CA GLN A 277 27.54 -56.14 -62.93
C GLN A 277 28.18 -57.50 -62.60
N ARG A 278 29.16 -57.53 -61.69
CA ARG A 278 29.76 -58.79 -61.23
C ARG A 278 28.75 -59.67 -60.52
N TYR A 279 27.86 -59.08 -59.72
CA TYR A 279 26.81 -59.82 -59.04
C TYR A 279 25.78 -60.37 -60.02
N GLU A 280 25.36 -59.59 -61.02
CA GLU A 280 24.47 -60.04 -62.10
C GLU A 280 25.09 -61.20 -62.89
N LEU A 281 26.38 -61.11 -63.22
CA LEU A 281 27.11 -62.21 -63.87
C LEU A 281 27.16 -63.46 -62.97
N PHE A 282 27.45 -63.29 -61.68
CA PHE A 282 27.47 -64.39 -60.73
C PHE A 282 26.08 -65.05 -60.58
N GLN A 283 25.03 -64.24 -60.53
CA GLN A 283 23.65 -64.72 -60.46
C GLN A 283 23.26 -65.46 -61.74
N SER A 284 23.65 -64.98 -62.92
CA SER A 284 23.44 -65.69 -64.17
C SER A 284 24.21 -67.03 -64.23
N SER A 285 25.42 -67.10 -63.67
CA SER A 285 26.21 -68.33 -63.60
C SER A 285 25.69 -69.38 -62.61
N LEU A 286 24.80 -69.00 -61.70
CA LEU A 286 24.12 -69.90 -60.76
C LEU A 286 22.81 -70.47 -61.32
N GLN A 287 22.34 -69.93 -62.45
CA GLN A 287 21.05 -70.26 -63.06
C GLN A 287 21.18 -71.12 -64.33
N ASP A 288 22.42 -71.34 -64.80
CA ASP A 288 22.85 -72.39 -65.73
C ASP A 288 23.38 -73.62 -64.96
#